data_AF-A0A9X2TKM1-F1
#
_entry.id   AF-A0A9X2TKM1-F1
#
_cell.length_a   1.000
_cell.length_b   1.000
_cell.length_c   1.000
_cell.angle_alpha   90.00
_cell.angle_beta   90.00
_cell.angle_gamma   90.00
#
_symmetry.space_group_name_H-M   'P 1'
#
loop_
_entity.id
_entity.type
_entity.pdbx_description
1 polymer ?
#
loop_
_entity_poly.entity_id
_entity_poly.type
_entity_poly.pdbx_seq_one_letter_code
_entity_poly.pdbx_strand_id
1 'polypeptide(L)'
;MYYYLLTLALFLLTPQASVGQDLTPAEARQRLQDQGEDLSQSSYESAVVQGEEKVVRLYLEAGYPVNGTVETGSLELNYLELTVPEHPEVTNILLEYGADPNKPGLTSYPIHQAVPHARSMRLLLRSGANPRAISGTGWKPIHTATRLDTTSEVRTKAVQVLINYGADPDSQAGDSQTGEGDIEGATPLLLCAVLGRPSIAQVLLKNGAAPNLDNSPVTLDDGQTLSDLARNQDNASTAEIIEAYRD
;
A
#
# COMPACT_ATOMS: atom_id res chain seq x y z
N MET A 1 -1.05 -69.16 -22.79
CA MET A 1 -2.29 -68.66 -22.18
C MET A 1 -1.89 -67.55 -21.21
N TYR A 2 -2.28 -66.31 -21.53
CA TYR A 2 -2.17 -65.06 -20.77
C TYR A 2 -0.81 -64.41 -20.49
N TYR A 3 -0.60 -63.33 -21.24
CA TYR A 3 0.25 -62.17 -21.01
C TYR A 3 -0.07 -61.50 -19.66
N TYR A 4 0.95 -61.10 -18.90
CA TYR A 4 0.91 -59.89 -18.08
C TYR A 4 2.29 -59.22 -18.15
N LEU A 5 2.43 -58.38 -19.18
CA LEU A 5 3.45 -57.34 -19.26
C LEU A 5 3.19 -56.37 -18.11
N LEU A 6 4.05 -56.37 -17.10
CA LEU A 6 4.07 -55.34 -16.06
C LEU A 6 4.75 -54.11 -16.66
N THR A 7 4.01 -53.32 -17.43
CA THR A 7 4.46 -51.97 -17.81
C THR A 7 4.40 -51.11 -16.56
N LEU A 8 5.56 -50.93 -15.92
CA LEU A 8 5.77 -49.96 -14.86
C LEU A 8 5.60 -48.56 -15.50
N ALA A 9 4.39 -48.03 -15.48
CA ALA A 9 4.12 -46.65 -15.86
C ALA A 9 4.75 -45.76 -14.79
N LEU A 10 5.97 -45.32 -15.05
CA LEU A 10 6.62 -44.26 -14.30
C LEU A 10 5.82 -42.98 -14.57
N PHE A 11 4.83 -42.70 -13.73
CA PHE A 11 4.17 -41.40 -13.67
C PHE A 11 5.22 -40.41 -13.19
N LEU A 12 5.94 -39.79 -14.13
CA LEU A 12 6.70 -38.58 -13.86
C LEU A 12 5.68 -37.55 -13.36
N LEU A 13 5.69 -37.31 -12.06
CA LEU A 13 5.21 -36.07 -11.47
C LEU A 13 6.00 -34.95 -12.14
N THR A 14 5.43 -34.37 -13.19
CA THR A 14 5.90 -33.09 -13.70
C THR A 14 5.62 -32.05 -12.61
N PRO A 15 6.61 -31.27 -12.18
CA PRO A 15 6.33 -30.11 -11.36
C PRO A 15 5.41 -29.18 -12.15
N GLN A 16 4.46 -28.60 -11.44
CA GLN A 16 3.54 -27.59 -11.94
C GLN A 16 4.30 -26.45 -12.65
N ALA A 17 3.63 -25.91 -13.67
CA ALA A 17 4.05 -24.79 -14.52
C ALA A 17 5.06 -23.83 -13.88
N SER A 18 6.27 -23.80 -14.44
CA SER A 18 7.26 -22.77 -14.15
C SER A 18 6.79 -21.44 -14.76
N VAL A 19 6.88 -20.39 -13.95
CA VAL A 19 6.93 -18.99 -14.38
C VAL A 19 7.97 -18.85 -15.52
N GLY A 20 7.77 -17.87 -16.41
CA GLY A 20 8.38 -17.74 -17.73
C GLY A 20 9.87 -18.09 -17.80
N GLN A 21 10.32 -18.61 -18.96
CA GLN A 21 11.69 -19.07 -19.19
C GLN A 21 12.73 -18.15 -18.54
N ASP A 22 13.28 -18.58 -17.40
CA ASP A 22 14.28 -17.83 -16.65
C ASP A 22 15.51 -17.66 -17.54
N LEU A 23 15.66 -16.48 -18.11
CA LEU A 23 16.89 -16.09 -18.79
C LEU A 23 18.04 -16.25 -17.79
N THR A 24 19.14 -16.83 -18.24
CA THR A 24 20.37 -16.70 -17.48
C THR A 24 20.76 -15.21 -17.42
N PRO A 25 21.45 -14.75 -16.36
CA PRO A 25 21.88 -13.36 -16.28
C PRO A 25 22.71 -12.90 -17.49
N ALA A 26 23.44 -13.81 -18.15
CA ALA A 26 24.17 -13.53 -19.37
C ALA A 26 23.25 -13.27 -20.57
N GLU A 27 22.19 -14.06 -20.73
CA GLU A 27 21.22 -13.88 -21.82
C GLU A 27 20.40 -12.59 -21.63
N ALA A 28 20.05 -12.25 -20.39
CA ALA A 28 19.38 -10.98 -20.08
C ALA A 28 20.27 -9.76 -20.43
N ARG A 29 21.57 -9.81 -20.09
CA ARG A 29 22.56 -8.77 -20.48
C ARG A 29 22.71 -8.66 -21.99
N GLN A 30 22.73 -9.78 -22.71
CA GLN A 30 22.79 -9.76 -24.16
C GLN A 30 21.54 -9.09 -24.76
N ARG A 31 20.35 -9.41 -24.25
CA ARG A 31 19.09 -8.78 -24.71
C ARG A 31 19.01 -7.28 -24.45
N LEU A 32 19.59 -6.81 -23.35
CA LEU A 32 19.73 -5.38 -23.07
C LEU A 32 20.60 -4.72 -24.15
N GLN A 33 21.78 -5.28 -24.42
CA GLN A 33 22.68 -4.77 -25.46
C GLN A 33 22.05 -4.80 -26.86
N ASP A 34 21.32 -5.86 -27.20
CA ASP A 34 20.60 -5.98 -28.47
C ASP A 34 19.50 -4.91 -28.63
N GLN A 35 18.98 -4.39 -27.51
CA GLN A 35 18.00 -3.29 -27.48
C GLN A 35 18.66 -1.90 -27.43
N GLY A 36 19.99 -1.83 -27.41
CA GLY A 36 20.74 -0.57 -27.32
C GLY A 36 20.87 -0.02 -25.90
N GLU A 37 20.47 -0.78 -24.89
CA GLU A 37 20.67 -0.44 -23.48
C GLU A 37 22.14 -0.64 -23.11
N ASP A 38 22.72 0.33 -22.39
CA ASP A 38 24.01 0.12 -21.75
C ASP A 38 23.86 -0.66 -20.44
N LEU A 39 24.93 -1.31 -19.98
CA LEU A 39 24.91 -2.10 -18.75
C LEU A 39 25.33 -1.25 -17.53
N SER A 40 25.11 0.06 -17.55
CA SER A 40 25.40 0.93 -16.41
C SER A 40 24.28 0.87 -15.37
N GLN A 41 24.64 1.20 -14.13
CA GLN A 41 23.66 1.37 -13.05
C GLN A 41 22.70 2.54 -13.36
N SER A 42 23.21 3.60 -13.98
CA SER A 42 22.40 4.78 -14.34
C SER A 42 21.34 4.49 -15.40
N SER A 43 21.61 3.60 -16.37
CA SER A 43 20.60 3.19 -17.34
C SER A 43 19.49 2.36 -16.70
N TYR A 44 19.85 1.46 -15.78
CA TYR A 44 18.87 0.74 -14.97
C TYR A 44 18.00 1.68 -14.13
N GLU A 45 18.61 2.62 -13.41
CA GLU A 45 17.88 3.63 -12.62
C GLU A 45 16.97 4.49 -13.48
N SER A 46 17.44 4.90 -14.67
CA SER A 46 16.61 5.61 -15.65
C SER A 46 15.41 4.78 -16.08
N ALA A 47 15.58 3.49 -16.38
CA ALA A 47 14.48 2.60 -16.73
C ALA A 47 13.44 2.46 -15.61
N VAL A 48 13.89 2.42 -14.35
CA VAL A 48 13.00 2.42 -13.17
C VAL A 48 12.24 3.75 -13.07
N VAL A 49 12.93 4.89 -13.22
CA VAL A 49 12.35 6.26 -13.16
C VAL A 49 11.35 6.50 -14.29
N GLN A 50 11.60 5.97 -15.49
CA GLN A 50 10.72 6.15 -16.66
C GLN A 50 9.59 5.12 -16.72
N GLY A 51 9.55 4.15 -15.79
CA GLY A 51 8.51 3.14 -15.77
C GLY A 51 8.63 2.08 -16.87
N GLU A 52 9.85 1.83 -17.38
CA GLU A 52 10.08 0.93 -18.52
C GLU A 52 10.01 -0.55 -18.12
N GLU A 53 8.79 -1.04 -17.90
CA GLU A 53 8.48 -2.38 -17.38
C GLU A 53 9.36 -3.51 -17.93
N LYS A 54 9.47 -3.62 -19.27
CA LYS A 54 10.22 -4.69 -19.92
C LYS A 54 11.73 -4.57 -19.71
N VAL A 55 12.24 -3.34 -19.72
CA VAL A 55 13.66 -3.04 -19.56
C VAL A 55 14.07 -3.28 -18.10
N VAL A 56 13.26 -2.82 -17.13
CA VAL A 56 13.46 -3.10 -15.70
C VAL A 56 13.50 -4.60 -15.43
N ARG A 57 12.57 -5.38 -16.00
CA ARG A 57 12.57 -6.84 -15.84
C ARG A 57 13.88 -7.46 -16.35
N LEU A 58 14.35 -7.05 -17.53
CA LEU A 58 15.61 -7.55 -18.08
C LEU A 58 16.83 -7.17 -17.23
N TYR A 59 16.87 -5.97 -16.65
CA TYR A 59 17.93 -5.60 -15.70
C TYR A 59 17.90 -6.50 -14.45
N LEU A 60 16.72 -6.78 -13.90
CA LEU A 60 16.61 -7.68 -12.73
C LEU A 60 17.02 -9.12 -13.08
N GLU A 61 16.63 -9.64 -14.24
CA GLU A 61 17.08 -10.94 -14.76
C GLU A 61 18.61 -10.98 -14.98
N ALA A 62 19.20 -9.85 -15.38
CA ALA A 62 20.64 -9.66 -15.50
C ALA A 62 21.38 -9.59 -14.15
N GLY A 63 20.66 -9.64 -13.02
CA GLY A 63 21.19 -9.63 -11.66
C GLY A 63 21.41 -8.24 -11.08
N TYR A 64 20.74 -7.22 -11.61
CA TYR A 64 20.76 -5.88 -10.99
C TYR A 64 19.98 -5.90 -9.67
N PRO A 65 20.34 -5.03 -8.72
CA PRO A 65 19.70 -5.04 -7.42
C PRO A 65 18.23 -4.60 -7.52
N VAL A 66 17.34 -5.39 -6.91
CA VAL A 66 15.92 -5.06 -6.78
C VAL A 66 15.69 -3.88 -5.82
N ASN A 67 16.62 -3.64 -4.91
CA ASN A 67 16.58 -2.53 -3.97
C ASN A 67 17.68 -1.53 -4.32
N GLY A 68 17.30 -0.27 -4.46
CA GLY A 68 18.22 0.83 -4.70
C GLY A 68 17.52 2.16 -4.45
N THR A 69 18.29 3.23 -4.56
CA THR A 69 17.82 4.61 -4.40
C THR A 69 18.17 5.43 -5.62
N VAL A 70 17.39 6.47 -5.88
CA VAL A 70 17.65 7.47 -6.92
C VAL A 70 17.65 8.84 -6.26
N GLU A 71 18.64 9.66 -6.59
CA GLU A 71 18.65 11.07 -6.21
C GLU A 71 17.66 11.85 -7.09
N THR A 72 16.59 12.36 -6.48
CA THR A 72 15.61 13.23 -7.12
C THR A 72 15.67 14.62 -6.48
N GLY A 73 16.47 15.51 -7.07
CA GLY A 73 16.74 16.83 -6.48
C GLY A 73 17.53 16.70 -5.18
N SER A 74 16.97 17.12 -4.05
CA SER A 74 17.59 16.98 -2.71
C SER A 74 17.12 15.74 -1.95
N LEU A 75 16.31 14.88 -2.57
CA LEU A 75 15.74 13.70 -1.94
C LEU A 75 16.41 12.45 -2.49
N GLU A 76 16.61 11.47 -1.63
CA GLU A 76 17.03 10.12 -2.02
C GLU A 76 15.83 9.19 -1.83
N LEU A 77 15.21 8.79 -2.94
CA LEU A 77 14.00 7.95 -2.93
C LEU A 77 14.37 6.51 -3.28
N ASN A 78 13.85 5.55 -2.52
CA ASN A 78 14.00 4.14 -2.90
C ASN A 78 13.10 3.79 -4.11
N TYR A 79 13.43 2.70 -4.81
CA TYR A 79 12.68 2.32 -6.03
C TYR A 79 11.18 2.11 -5.80
N LEU A 80 10.74 1.52 -4.67
CA LEU A 80 9.31 1.35 -4.39
C LEU A 80 8.62 2.70 -4.15
N GLU A 81 9.24 3.60 -3.39
CA GLU A 81 8.72 4.96 -3.14
C GLU A 81 8.57 5.74 -4.45
N LEU A 82 9.55 5.62 -5.35
CA LEU A 82 9.53 6.24 -6.66
C LEU A 82 8.42 5.68 -7.57
N THR A 83 8.23 4.37 -7.60
CA THR A 83 7.35 3.73 -8.60
C THR A 83 5.90 3.61 -8.16
N VAL A 84 5.61 3.63 -6.85
CA VAL A 84 4.26 3.45 -6.31
C VAL A 84 3.24 4.45 -6.88
N PRO A 85 3.54 5.75 -7.01
CA PRO A 85 2.56 6.72 -7.49
C PRO A 85 2.22 6.59 -8.97
N GLU A 86 3.22 6.34 -9.82
CA GLU A 86 3.09 6.49 -11.29
C GLU A 86 3.32 5.20 -12.08
N HIS A 87 4.06 4.24 -11.53
CA HIS A 87 4.50 3.03 -12.25
C HIS A 87 4.10 1.75 -11.51
N PRO A 88 2.79 1.41 -11.45
CA PRO A 88 2.32 0.21 -10.77
C PRO A 88 2.85 -1.10 -11.39
N GLU A 89 3.12 -1.12 -12.69
CA GLU A 89 3.74 -2.26 -13.37
C GLU A 89 5.18 -2.50 -12.90
N VAL A 90 6.00 -1.44 -12.82
CA VAL A 90 7.36 -1.53 -12.25
C VAL A 90 7.29 -1.87 -10.77
N THR A 91 6.37 -1.28 -10.01
CA THR A 91 6.14 -1.65 -8.60
C THR A 91 5.84 -3.14 -8.46
N ASN A 92 4.98 -3.71 -9.31
CA ASN A 92 4.71 -5.16 -9.30
C ASN A 92 5.96 -5.98 -9.59
N ILE A 93 6.77 -5.58 -10.58
CA ILE A 93 8.03 -6.26 -10.90
C ILE A 93 8.99 -6.25 -9.72
N LEU A 94 9.20 -5.09 -9.09
CA LEU A 94 10.10 -4.99 -7.94
C LEU A 94 9.63 -5.91 -6.80
N LEU A 95 8.31 -5.98 -6.54
CA LEU A 95 7.74 -6.89 -5.54
C LEU A 95 7.90 -8.37 -5.94
N GLU A 96 7.70 -8.73 -7.22
CA GLU A 96 7.94 -10.09 -7.74
C GLU A 96 9.40 -10.53 -7.53
N TYR A 97 10.34 -9.61 -7.63
CA TYR A 97 11.78 -9.84 -7.42
C TYR A 97 12.22 -9.68 -5.96
N GLY A 98 11.28 -9.52 -5.03
CA GLY A 98 11.56 -9.56 -3.59
C GLY A 98 11.89 -8.21 -2.94
N ALA A 99 11.49 -7.08 -3.54
CA ALA A 99 11.47 -5.81 -2.82
C ALA A 99 10.58 -5.92 -1.57
N ASP A 100 11.07 -5.45 -0.43
CA ASP A 100 10.32 -5.52 0.84
C ASP A 100 9.23 -4.43 0.86
N PRO A 101 7.92 -4.78 0.80
CA PRO A 101 6.84 -3.80 0.82
C PRO A 101 6.69 -3.05 2.15
N ASN A 102 7.41 -3.50 3.19
CA ASN A 102 7.44 -2.89 4.52
C ASN A 102 8.73 -2.13 4.80
N LYS A 103 9.62 -1.97 3.81
CA LYS A 103 10.78 -1.09 3.95
C LYS A 103 10.29 0.36 4.06
N PRO A 104 10.57 1.10 5.16
CA PRO A 104 10.16 2.49 5.26
C PRO A 104 10.87 3.33 4.19
N GLY A 105 10.11 4.20 3.52
CA GLY A 105 10.64 5.26 2.68
C GLY A 105 11.01 6.50 3.50
N LEU A 106 11.19 7.64 2.83
CA LEU A 106 11.64 8.88 3.47
C LEU A 106 10.68 9.38 4.56
N THR A 107 9.37 9.31 4.30
CA THR A 107 8.34 9.89 5.19
C THR A 107 7.37 8.86 5.75
N SER A 108 7.20 7.72 5.07
CA SER A 108 6.22 6.71 5.42
C SER A 108 6.53 5.36 4.77
N TYR A 109 5.82 4.32 5.19
CA TYR A 109 5.87 3.02 4.51
C TYR A 109 5.18 3.10 3.14
N PRO A 110 5.60 2.32 2.12
CA PRO A 110 5.04 2.33 0.76
C PRO A 110 3.51 2.27 0.72
N ILE A 111 2.91 1.53 1.65
CA ILE A 111 1.45 1.41 1.75
C ILE A 111 0.73 2.75 1.97
N HIS A 112 1.33 3.72 2.66
CA HIS A 112 0.73 5.03 2.90
C HIS A 112 0.69 5.87 1.62
N GLN A 113 1.80 5.88 0.87
CA GLN A 113 1.89 6.54 -0.44
C GLN A 113 0.95 5.89 -1.45
N ALA A 114 0.74 4.58 -1.35
CA ALA A 114 -0.10 3.85 -2.29
C ALA A 114 -1.60 4.05 -2.08
N VAL A 115 -2.08 4.53 -0.93
CA VAL A 115 -3.50 4.70 -0.63
C VAL A 115 -4.30 5.43 -1.74
N PRO A 116 -3.84 6.57 -2.29
CA PRO A 116 -4.50 7.21 -3.44
C PRO A 116 -4.40 6.41 -4.76
N HIS A 117 -3.45 5.48 -4.87
CA HIS A 117 -3.17 4.69 -6.07
C HIS A 117 -3.69 3.26 -5.93
N ALA A 118 -5.00 3.07 -6.20
CA ALA A 118 -5.71 1.82 -5.91
C ALA A 118 -5.05 0.55 -6.48
N ARG A 119 -4.34 0.64 -7.61
CA ARG A 119 -3.58 -0.49 -8.18
C ARG A 119 -2.34 -0.82 -7.35
N SER A 120 -1.47 0.17 -7.10
CA SER A 120 -0.26 0.04 -6.28
C SER A 120 -0.60 -0.42 -4.86
N MET A 121 -1.66 0.13 -4.25
CA MET A 121 -2.11 -0.29 -2.92
C MET A 121 -2.43 -1.80 -2.88
N ARG A 122 -3.16 -2.30 -3.88
CA ARG A 122 -3.48 -3.72 -3.98
C ARG A 122 -2.26 -4.60 -4.25
N LEU A 123 -1.29 -4.10 -5.03
CA LEU A 123 -0.03 -4.82 -5.29
C LEU A 123 0.79 -4.99 -4.01
N LEU A 124 0.99 -3.90 -3.27
CA LEU A 124 1.69 -3.91 -2.00
C LEU A 124 1.01 -4.82 -0.97
N LEU A 125 -0.31 -4.68 -0.79
CA LEU A 125 -1.07 -5.49 0.16
C LEU A 125 -1.01 -6.99 -0.18
N ARG A 126 -1.12 -7.37 -1.46
CA ARG A 126 -0.93 -8.77 -1.90
C ARG A 126 0.48 -9.29 -1.65
N SER A 127 1.47 -8.40 -1.70
CA SER A 127 2.88 -8.73 -1.47
C SER A 127 3.26 -8.73 0.01
N GLY A 128 2.30 -8.50 0.92
CA GLY A 128 2.53 -8.56 2.37
C GLY A 128 2.79 -7.21 3.04
N ALA A 129 2.47 -6.09 2.40
CA ALA A 129 2.49 -4.79 3.06
C ALA A 129 1.57 -4.79 4.29
N ASN A 130 2.06 -4.26 5.41
CA ASN A 130 1.32 -4.20 6.66
C ASN A 130 0.24 -3.09 6.60
N PRO A 131 -1.06 -3.44 6.59
CA PRO A 131 -2.14 -2.45 6.54
C PRO A 131 -2.29 -1.68 7.87
N ARG A 132 -1.55 -2.06 8.91
CA ARG A 132 -1.53 -1.42 10.24
C ARG A 132 -0.26 -0.62 10.51
N ALA A 133 0.62 -0.45 9.50
CA ALA A 133 1.84 0.33 9.61
C ALA A 133 1.54 1.75 10.13
N ILE A 134 2.51 2.38 10.79
CA ILE A 134 2.38 3.73 11.37
C ILE A 134 3.41 4.61 10.67
N SER A 135 2.99 5.69 10.01
CA SER A 135 3.88 6.69 9.39
C SER A 135 4.65 7.49 10.45
N GLY A 136 5.65 8.28 10.04
CA GLY A 136 6.33 9.20 10.95
C GLY A 136 5.40 10.21 11.63
N THR A 137 4.27 10.53 11.00
CA THR A 137 3.20 11.40 11.53
C THR A 137 2.17 10.68 12.41
N GLY A 138 2.42 9.41 12.78
CA GLY A 138 1.51 8.63 13.62
C GLY A 138 0.31 8.02 12.88
N TRP A 139 0.20 8.19 11.56
CA TRP A 139 -0.98 7.77 10.82
C TRP A 139 -0.86 6.31 10.37
N LYS A 140 -1.99 5.60 10.43
CA LYS A 140 -2.12 4.30 9.76
C LYS A 140 -2.71 4.49 8.36
N PRO A 141 -2.53 3.53 7.43
CA PRO A 141 -3.11 3.61 6.09
C PRO A 141 -4.61 3.93 6.06
N ILE A 142 -5.38 3.39 7.01
CA ILE A 142 -6.83 3.66 7.11
C ILE A 142 -7.13 5.12 7.46
N HIS A 143 -6.31 5.78 8.29
CA HIS A 143 -6.43 7.22 8.57
C HIS A 143 -6.09 8.05 7.34
N THR A 144 -5.04 7.68 6.62
CA THR A 144 -4.69 8.31 5.33
C THR A 144 -5.85 8.21 4.35
N ALA A 145 -6.47 7.03 4.20
CA ALA A 145 -7.62 6.80 3.33
C ALA A 145 -8.83 7.65 3.69
N THR A 146 -9.10 7.83 4.99
CA THR A 146 -10.22 8.65 5.47
C THR A 146 -10.07 10.14 5.13
N ARG A 147 -8.84 10.67 5.17
CA ARG A 147 -8.55 12.09 4.93
C ARG A 147 -8.32 12.46 3.47
N LEU A 148 -7.98 11.51 2.59
CA LEU A 148 -7.65 11.80 1.19
C LEU A 148 -8.61 12.83 0.56
N ASP A 149 -8.04 13.86 -0.04
CA ASP A 149 -8.82 14.86 -0.77
C ASP A 149 -9.13 14.35 -2.19
N THR A 150 -10.18 13.53 -2.28
CA THR A 150 -10.62 12.87 -3.52
C THR A 150 -12.13 12.59 -3.49
N THR A 151 -12.67 11.78 -4.39
CA THR A 151 -14.09 11.43 -4.38
C THR A 151 -14.43 10.51 -3.19
N SER A 152 -15.69 10.53 -2.75
CA SER A 152 -16.16 9.63 -1.69
C SER A 152 -15.98 8.16 -2.07
N GLU A 153 -16.17 7.82 -3.34
CA GLU A 153 -15.99 6.47 -3.87
C GLU A 153 -14.56 5.97 -3.71
N VAL A 154 -13.56 6.77 -4.11
CA VAL A 154 -12.14 6.40 -4.01
C VAL A 154 -11.75 6.17 -2.55
N ARG A 155 -12.13 7.09 -1.65
CA ARG A 155 -11.88 6.92 -0.20
C ARG A 155 -12.53 5.68 0.37
N THR A 156 -13.82 5.50 0.09
CA THR A 156 -14.60 4.37 0.62
C THR A 156 -14.03 3.05 0.13
N LYS A 157 -13.61 2.98 -1.14
CA LYS A 157 -12.96 1.80 -1.70
C LYS A 157 -11.59 1.55 -1.06
N ALA A 158 -10.81 2.60 -0.81
CA ALA A 158 -9.51 2.47 -0.15
C ALA A 158 -9.66 1.90 1.27
N VAL A 159 -10.57 2.46 2.07
CA VAL A 159 -10.89 1.97 3.42
C VAL A 159 -11.36 0.51 3.38
N GLN A 160 -12.29 0.17 2.50
CA GLN A 160 -12.77 -1.21 2.38
C GLN A 160 -11.66 -2.19 2.00
N VAL A 161 -10.76 -1.82 1.09
CA VAL A 161 -9.62 -2.67 0.72
C VAL A 161 -8.69 -2.85 1.91
N LEU A 162 -8.37 -1.80 2.65
CA LEU A 162 -7.51 -1.90 3.83
C LEU A 162 -8.12 -2.82 4.90
N ILE A 163 -9.42 -2.69 5.19
CA ILE A 163 -10.14 -3.58 6.12
C ILE A 163 -10.11 -5.04 5.63
N ASN A 164 -10.31 -5.28 4.33
CA ASN A 164 -10.26 -6.64 3.76
C ASN A 164 -8.89 -7.30 3.91
N TYR A 165 -7.81 -6.52 3.99
CA TYR A 165 -6.45 -7.01 4.26
C TYR A 165 -6.12 -7.01 5.76
N GLY A 166 -7.08 -6.68 6.62
CA GLY A 166 -6.96 -6.76 8.06
C GLY A 166 -6.61 -5.43 8.74
N ALA A 167 -6.83 -4.26 8.13
CA ALA A 167 -6.86 -3.02 8.91
C ALA A 167 -8.01 -3.10 9.92
N ASP A 168 -7.74 -2.70 11.16
CA ASP A 168 -8.74 -2.62 12.22
C ASP A 168 -9.56 -1.32 12.02
N PRO A 169 -10.90 -1.40 11.87
CA PRO A 169 -11.73 -0.21 11.66
C PRO A 169 -11.76 0.73 12.87
N ASP A 170 -11.42 0.26 14.08
CA ASP A 170 -11.30 1.06 15.30
C ASP A 170 -9.85 1.45 15.63
N SER A 171 -8.91 1.19 14.71
CA SER A 171 -7.49 1.43 14.99
C SER A 171 -7.26 2.89 15.35
N GLN A 172 -6.64 3.17 16.48
CA GLN A 172 -6.26 4.53 16.83
C GLN A 172 -5.02 4.96 16.05
N ALA A 173 -4.95 6.23 15.66
CA ALA A 173 -3.70 6.85 15.20
C ALA A 173 -2.66 6.78 16.33
N GLY A 174 -1.42 6.50 15.98
CA GLY A 174 -0.32 6.46 16.93
C GLY A 174 0.33 7.83 17.12
N ASP A 175 1.36 7.85 17.96
CA ASP A 175 2.13 9.04 18.31
C ASP A 175 2.90 9.55 17.08
N SER A 176 2.91 10.86 16.90
CA SER A 176 3.73 11.49 15.87
C SER A 176 5.19 11.59 16.33
N GLN A 177 6.11 11.07 15.52
CA GLN A 177 7.55 11.18 15.76
C GLN A 177 8.12 12.52 15.31
N THR A 178 7.40 13.23 14.43
CA THR A 178 7.83 14.52 13.89
C THR A 178 7.31 15.70 14.74
N GLY A 179 6.43 15.43 15.71
CA GLY A 179 5.64 16.47 16.39
C GLY A 179 4.57 17.09 15.49
N GLU A 180 4.45 16.64 14.24
CA GLU A 180 3.42 17.06 13.29
C GLU A 180 2.37 15.94 13.22
N GLY A 181 1.17 16.18 13.75
CA GLY A 181 0.09 15.20 13.75
C GLY A 181 -0.77 15.25 15.00
N ASP A 182 -1.63 16.26 15.09
CA ASP A 182 -2.52 16.50 16.24
C ASP A 182 -3.73 15.55 16.26
N ILE A 183 -3.51 14.26 16.02
CA ILE A 183 -4.59 13.27 16.00
C ILE A 183 -4.27 11.98 16.77
N GLU A 184 -3.27 11.99 17.65
CA GLU A 184 -2.91 10.82 18.47
C GLU A 184 -4.14 10.21 19.17
N GLY A 185 -4.41 8.92 18.98
CA GLY A 185 -5.58 8.29 19.58
C GLY A 185 -6.88 8.45 18.78
N ALA A 186 -6.93 9.30 17.74
CA ALA A 186 -8.12 9.45 16.91
C ALA A 186 -8.44 8.16 16.15
N THR A 187 -9.71 7.76 16.15
CA THR A 187 -10.20 6.63 15.34
C THR A 187 -10.58 7.10 13.93
N PRO A 188 -10.66 6.20 12.93
CA PRO A 188 -11.15 6.53 11.61
C PRO A 188 -12.59 7.09 11.64
N LEU A 189 -13.43 6.60 12.56
CA LEU A 189 -14.80 7.08 12.72
C LEU A 189 -14.85 8.51 13.26
N LEU A 190 -13.98 8.84 14.22
CA LEU A 190 -13.84 10.21 14.72
C LEU A 190 -13.42 11.17 13.61
N LEU A 191 -12.42 10.77 12.80
CA LEU A 191 -12.03 11.56 11.63
C LEU A 191 -13.18 11.72 10.62
N CYS A 192 -14.05 10.72 10.45
CA CYS A 192 -15.21 10.86 9.59
C CYS A 192 -16.18 11.93 10.10
N ALA A 193 -16.42 11.98 11.41
CA ALA A 193 -17.30 12.97 12.03
C ALA A 193 -16.71 14.39 11.93
N VAL A 194 -15.39 14.54 12.11
CA VAL A 194 -14.68 15.82 11.96
C VAL A 194 -14.57 16.27 10.49
N LEU A 195 -14.48 15.35 9.53
CA LEU A 195 -14.25 15.68 8.11
C LEU A 195 -15.50 15.56 7.23
N GLY A 196 -16.66 15.26 7.82
CA GLY A 196 -17.92 15.06 7.11
C GLY A 196 -17.86 13.92 6.08
N ARG A 197 -17.49 12.71 6.52
CA ARG A 197 -17.32 11.53 5.63
C ARG A 197 -18.37 10.43 5.90
N PRO A 198 -19.67 10.66 5.59
CA PRO A 198 -20.75 9.73 5.93
C PRO A 198 -20.59 8.36 5.25
N SER A 199 -20.15 8.30 3.99
CA SER A 199 -19.92 7.03 3.28
C SER A 199 -18.83 6.17 3.93
N ILE A 200 -17.79 6.79 4.47
CA ILE A 200 -16.70 6.08 5.14
C ILE A 200 -17.15 5.62 6.52
N ALA A 201 -17.81 6.49 7.30
CA ALA A 201 -18.41 6.13 8.58
C ALA A 201 -19.33 4.91 8.42
N GLN A 202 -20.18 4.91 7.39
CA GLN A 202 -21.04 3.79 7.07
C GLN A 202 -20.28 2.49 6.78
N VAL A 203 -19.15 2.55 6.07
CA VAL A 203 -18.30 1.38 5.82
C VAL A 203 -17.64 0.89 7.09
N LEU A 204 -17.07 1.79 7.90
CA LEU A 204 -16.42 1.44 9.16
C LEU A 204 -17.40 0.73 10.11
N LEU A 205 -18.59 1.31 10.32
CA LEU A 205 -19.64 0.76 11.18
C LEU A 205 -20.13 -0.61 10.69
N LYS A 206 -20.34 -0.78 9.37
CA LYS A 206 -20.70 -2.07 8.78
C LYS A 206 -19.62 -3.15 8.95
N ASN A 207 -18.37 -2.74 9.10
CA ASN A 207 -17.24 -3.63 9.33
C ASN A 207 -16.89 -3.75 10.83
N GLY A 208 -17.78 -3.31 11.73
CA GLY A 208 -17.68 -3.54 13.16
C GLY A 208 -16.99 -2.44 13.97
N ALA A 209 -16.77 -1.25 13.40
CA ALA A 209 -16.31 -0.10 14.19
C ALA A 209 -17.31 0.23 15.30
N ALA A 210 -16.81 0.57 16.48
CA ALA A 210 -17.62 1.04 17.58
C ALA A 210 -18.27 2.39 17.23
N PRO A 211 -19.59 2.57 17.42
CA PRO A 211 -20.31 3.81 17.11
C PRO A 211 -20.09 4.92 18.16
N ASN A 212 -18.87 5.05 18.70
CA ASN A 212 -18.53 6.03 19.71
C ASN A 212 -17.50 7.06 19.19
N LEU A 213 -17.60 8.28 19.72
CA LEU A 213 -16.70 9.38 19.35
C LEU A 213 -15.78 9.79 20.50
N ASP A 214 -15.89 9.14 21.66
CA ASP A 214 -15.20 9.52 22.90
C ASP A 214 -13.77 8.99 23.01
N ASN A 215 -13.32 8.19 22.04
CA ASN A 215 -12.02 7.51 22.12
C ASN A 215 -10.81 8.42 21.84
N SER A 216 -10.93 9.76 21.93
CA SER A 216 -9.83 10.68 21.63
C SER A 216 -9.48 11.60 22.81
N PRO A 217 -8.31 11.41 23.44
CA PRO A 217 -7.77 12.36 24.42
C PRO A 217 -7.18 13.62 23.76
N VAL A 218 -7.15 13.71 22.42
CA VAL A 218 -6.58 14.85 21.70
C VAL A 218 -7.32 16.13 22.03
N THR A 219 -6.58 17.08 22.59
CA THR A 219 -6.99 18.47 22.75
C THR A 219 -6.23 19.28 21.69
N LEU A 220 -6.96 20.02 20.88
CA LEU A 220 -6.41 20.93 19.88
C LEU A 220 -5.88 22.21 20.56
N ASP A 221 -5.11 23.02 19.84
CA ASP A 221 -4.51 24.25 20.36
C ASP A 221 -5.51 25.27 20.94
N ASP A 222 -6.77 25.21 20.50
CA ASP A 222 -7.87 26.05 20.99
C ASP A 222 -8.57 25.51 22.27
N GLY A 223 -8.08 24.40 22.80
CA GLY A 223 -8.61 23.73 23.99
C GLY A 223 -9.82 22.82 23.72
N GLN A 224 -10.31 22.71 22.48
CA GLN A 224 -11.37 21.77 22.13
C GLN A 224 -10.81 20.37 21.92
N THR A 225 -11.57 19.34 22.29
CA THR A 225 -11.18 17.98 21.91
C THR A 225 -11.62 17.68 20.46
N LEU A 226 -10.95 16.73 19.79
CA LEU A 226 -11.43 16.23 18.50
C LEU A 226 -12.86 15.67 18.60
N SER A 227 -13.22 15.09 19.74
CA SER A 227 -14.57 14.61 20.03
C SER A 227 -15.58 15.74 20.16
N ASP A 228 -15.20 16.89 20.73
CA ASP A 228 -16.04 18.09 20.76
C ASP A 228 -16.21 18.67 19.36
N LEU A 229 -15.12 18.74 18.58
CA LEU A 229 -15.18 19.21 17.21
C LEU A 229 -16.08 18.31 16.34
N ALA A 230 -15.99 16.98 16.52
CA ALA A 230 -16.85 16.02 15.84
C ALA A 230 -18.34 16.20 16.14
N ARG A 231 -18.69 16.67 17.34
CA ARG A 231 -20.06 16.96 17.76
C ARG A 231 -20.56 18.33 17.34
N ASN A 232 -19.66 19.29 17.24
CA ASN A 232 -19.98 20.70 16.99
C ASN A 232 -20.00 21.07 15.49
N GLN A 233 -19.48 20.23 14.60
CA GLN A 233 -19.54 20.50 13.16
C GLN A 233 -20.90 20.17 12.54
N ASP A 234 -21.28 20.94 11.50
CA ASP A 234 -22.47 20.75 10.65
C ASP A 234 -22.46 19.45 9.80
N ASN A 235 -21.69 18.44 10.20
CA ASN A 235 -21.61 17.13 9.54
C ASN A 235 -22.78 16.22 9.97
N ALA A 236 -24.00 16.76 10.00
CA ALA A 236 -25.20 16.13 10.53
C ALA A 236 -25.42 14.72 9.97
N SER A 237 -25.22 14.52 8.66
CA SER A 237 -25.38 13.21 8.03
C SER A 237 -24.41 12.14 8.55
N THR A 238 -23.20 12.54 8.97
CA THR A 238 -22.25 11.59 9.56
C THR A 238 -22.64 11.26 11.00
N ALA A 239 -23.07 12.26 11.77
CA ALA A 239 -23.56 12.06 13.13
C ALA A 239 -24.81 11.17 13.16
N GLU A 240 -25.79 11.42 12.29
CA GLU A 240 -27.01 10.61 12.14
C GLU A 240 -26.69 9.13 11.86
N ILE A 241 -25.72 8.87 10.96
CA ILE A 241 -25.27 7.50 10.66
C ILE A 241 -24.65 6.83 11.90
N ILE A 242 -23.86 7.55 12.68
CA ILE A 242 -23.21 7.00 13.87
C ILE A 242 -24.23 6.69 14.96
N GLU A 243 -25.17 7.61 15.23
CA GLU A 243 -26.23 7.41 16.22
C GLU A 243 -27.13 6.23 15.84
N ALA A 244 -27.45 6.05 14.55
CA ALA A 244 -28.26 4.93 14.08
C ALA A 244 -27.64 3.53 14.31
N TYR A 245 -26.34 3.45 14.65
CA TYR A 245 -25.64 2.20 14.96
C TYR A 245 -25.46 1.97 16.47
N ARG A 246 -25.96 2.87 17.34
CA ARG A 246 -25.88 2.73 18.80
C ARG A 246 -27.00 1.89 19.44
N ASP A 247 -28.09 1.67 18.71
CA ASP A 247 -29.26 0.88 19.13
C ASP A 247 -29.13 -0.61 18.80
#